data_AF-A0A966EWG7-F1
#
_entry.id   AF-A0A966EWG7-F1
#
_cell.length_a   1.000
_cell.length_b   1.000
_cell.length_c   1.000
_cell.angle_alpha   90.00
_cell.angle_beta   90.00
_cell.angle_gamma   90.00
#
_symmetry.space_group_name_H-M   'P 1'
#
loop_
_entity.id
_entity.type
_entity.pdbx_description
1 polymer ?
#
loop_
_entity_poly.entity_id
_entity_poly.type
_entity_poly.pdbx_seq_one_letter_code
_entity_poly.pdbx_strand_id
1 'polypeptide(L)'
;MKPIFSALLEALQTLFHPRILALILWPMLLSVVLWVGAAGYFWVDWVTRINILLQATSVEQWIATGMLAVMSHYLITFILVMLLLPVIYVTALVITAVFVMPVMVNHVAQKYYPELERKQGGSTAGSVWNSVLAISIYCAGWILVLPLWLFSPF
;
A
#
# COMPACT_ATOMS: atom_id res chain seq x y z
N MET A 1 -4.61 -29.04 -21.34
CA MET A 1 -4.41 -28.81 -19.88
C MET A 1 -2.95 -28.88 -19.45
N LYS A 2 -2.15 -29.89 -19.86
CA LYS A 2 -0.70 -29.96 -19.60
C LYS A 2 0.11 -28.67 -19.88
N PRO A 3 -0.09 -27.93 -21.00
CA PRO A 3 0.70 -26.72 -21.27
C PRO A 3 0.39 -25.55 -20.34
N ILE A 4 -0.82 -25.47 -19.79
CA ILE A 4 -1.21 -24.41 -18.84
C ILE A 4 -0.54 -24.65 -17.49
N PHE A 5 -0.50 -25.91 -17.05
CA PHE A 5 0.13 -26.28 -15.79
C PHE A 5 1.65 -26.08 -15.83
N SER A 6 2.32 -26.43 -16.93
CA SER A 6 3.75 -26.18 -17.09
C SER A 6 4.07 -24.70 -17.16
N ALA A 7 3.26 -23.89 -17.86
CA ALA A 7 3.45 -22.44 -17.90
C ALA A 7 3.24 -21.78 -16.53
N LEU A 8 2.26 -22.24 -15.74
CA LEU A 8 2.07 -21.80 -14.36
C LEU A 8 3.26 -22.17 -13.47
N LEU A 9 3.80 -23.38 -13.63
CA LEU A 9 4.95 -23.85 -12.86
C LEU A 9 6.23 -23.06 -13.19
N GLU A 10 6.49 -22.80 -14.48
CA GLU A 10 7.61 -21.99 -14.93
C GLU A 10 7.49 -20.54 -14.45
N ALA A 11 6.28 -19.96 -14.51
CA ALA A 11 6.03 -18.62 -13.97
C ALA A 11 6.25 -18.57 -12.45
N LEU A 12 5.83 -19.61 -11.71
CA LEU A 12 6.04 -19.73 -10.28
C LEU A 12 7.54 -19.85 -9.94
N GLN A 13 8.28 -20.68 -10.66
CA GLN A 13 9.75 -20.78 -10.52
C GLN A 13 10.46 -19.48 -10.85
N THR A 14 9.97 -18.74 -11.84
CA THR A 14 10.49 -17.41 -12.20
C THR A 14 10.22 -16.39 -11.08
N LEU A 15 9.10 -16.51 -10.36
CA LEU A 15 8.83 -15.71 -9.17
C LEU A 15 9.85 -15.96 -8.05
N PHE A 16 10.33 -17.19 -7.90
CA PHE A 16 11.38 -17.57 -6.95
C PHE A 16 12.80 -17.23 -7.43
N HIS A 17 12.96 -16.63 -8.61
CA HIS A 17 14.28 -16.23 -9.06
C HIS A 17 14.82 -15.10 -8.16
N PRO A 18 16.02 -15.24 -7.56
CA PRO A 18 16.50 -14.38 -6.47
C PRO A 18 16.54 -12.90 -6.85
N ARG A 19 16.76 -12.60 -8.13
CA ARG A 19 16.74 -11.23 -8.66
C ARG A 19 15.34 -10.61 -8.67
N ILE A 20 14.30 -11.39 -8.98
CA ILE A 20 12.90 -10.94 -9.00
C ILE A 20 12.39 -10.81 -7.56
N LEU A 21 12.71 -11.78 -6.71
CA LEU A 21 12.46 -11.71 -5.27
C LEU A 21 13.07 -10.46 -4.65
N ALA A 22 14.34 -10.15 -4.92
CA ALA A 22 14.98 -8.93 -4.41
C ALA A 22 14.25 -7.66 -4.89
N LEU A 23 13.79 -7.62 -6.15
CA LEU A 23 13.05 -6.50 -6.73
C LEU A 23 11.68 -6.25 -6.07
N ILE A 24 11.00 -7.31 -5.63
CA ILE A 24 9.68 -7.23 -4.96
C ILE A 24 9.83 -7.08 -3.44
N LEU A 25 10.86 -7.68 -2.84
CA LEU A 25 11.08 -7.66 -1.40
C LEU A 25 11.61 -6.31 -0.93
N TRP A 26 12.50 -5.66 -1.68
CA TRP A 26 13.13 -4.43 -1.19
C TRP A 26 12.14 -3.29 -0.88
N PRO A 27 11.09 -2.98 -1.68
CA PRO A 27 10.14 -1.91 -1.37
C PRO A 27 9.28 -2.27 -0.16
N MET A 28 8.88 -3.54 -0.07
CA MET A 28 8.09 -4.06 1.03
C MET A 28 8.88 -4.04 2.33
N LEU A 29 10.12 -4.51 2.32
CA LEU A 29 11.03 -4.48 3.46
C LEU A 29 11.30 -3.05 3.92
N LEU A 30 11.54 -2.12 2.97
CA LEU A 30 11.76 -0.71 3.30
C LEU A 30 10.54 -0.12 4.01
N SER A 31 9.34 -0.38 3.49
CA SER A 31 8.08 0.07 4.10
C SER A 31 7.88 -0.52 5.49
N VAL A 32 8.08 -1.83 5.65
CA VAL A 32 7.98 -2.51 6.96
C VAL A 32 8.98 -1.92 7.95
N VAL A 33 10.24 -1.77 7.57
CA VAL A 33 11.28 -1.18 8.45
C VAL A 33 10.92 0.25 8.84
N LEU A 34 10.44 1.06 7.90
CA LEU A 34 10.01 2.42 8.16
C LEU A 34 8.87 2.47 9.19
N TRP A 35 7.79 1.72 8.97
CA TRP A 35 6.61 1.77 9.82
C TRP A 35 6.77 1.03 11.14
N VAL A 36 7.50 -0.08 11.18
CA VAL A 36 7.84 -0.78 12.42
C VAL A 36 8.82 0.06 13.24
N GLY A 37 9.80 0.70 12.59
CA GLY A 37 10.69 1.66 13.25
C GLY A 37 9.93 2.86 13.82
N ALA A 38 9.00 3.42 13.04
CA ALA A 38 8.11 4.49 13.50
C ALA A 38 7.21 4.02 14.63
N ALA A 39 6.63 2.82 14.54
CA ALA A 39 5.83 2.23 15.59
C ALA A 39 6.64 2.04 16.88
N GLY A 40 7.90 1.62 16.80
CA GLY A 40 8.76 1.48 17.97
C GLY A 40 9.02 2.79 18.72
N TYR A 41 9.11 3.92 17.99
CA TYR A 41 9.34 5.24 18.59
C TYR A 41 8.03 5.94 19.03
N PHE A 42 7.00 5.92 18.18
CA PHE A 42 5.75 6.66 18.37
C PHE A 42 4.62 5.84 19.01
N TRP A 43 4.90 4.60 19.47
CA TRP A 43 3.87 3.68 20.00
C TRP A 43 2.96 4.35 21.03
N VAL A 44 3.58 4.94 22.07
CA VAL A 44 2.87 5.54 23.20
C VAL A 44 2.02 6.72 22.73
N ASP A 45 2.57 7.59 21.87
CA ASP A 45 1.86 8.74 21.33
C ASP A 45 0.64 8.32 20.50
N TRP A 46 0.78 7.30 19.66
CA TRP A 46 -0.32 6.81 18.83
C TRP A 46 -1.43 6.17 19.68
N VAL A 47 -1.06 5.35 20.67
CA VAL A 47 -2.02 4.74 21.60
C VAL A 47 -2.76 5.84 22.37
N THR A 48 -2.07 6.87 22.86
CA THR A 48 -2.69 8.00 23.56
C THR A 48 -3.64 8.77 22.64
N ARG A 49 -3.27 9.03 21.38
CA ARG A 49 -4.15 9.71 20.42
C ARG A 49 -5.41 8.93 20.12
N ILE A 50 -5.30 7.61 19.93
CA ILE A 50 -6.48 6.76 19.72
C ILE A 50 -7.37 6.76 20.98
N ASN A 51 -6.79 6.69 22.18
CA ASN A 51 -7.55 6.80 23.43
C ASN A 51 -8.34 8.11 23.52
N ILE A 52 -7.70 9.26 23.23
CA ILE A 52 -8.37 10.56 23.25
C ILE A 52 -9.53 10.60 22.24
N LEU A 53 -9.33 10.02 21.05
CA LEU A 53 -10.36 9.97 20.01
C LEU A 53 -11.56 9.09 20.43
N LEU A 54 -11.29 7.98 21.13
CA LEU A 54 -12.32 7.10 21.69
C LEU A 54 -13.10 7.79 22.81
N GLN A 55 -12.44 8.55 23.70
CA GLN A 55 -13.08 9.32 24.76
C GLN A 55 -13.93 10.48 24.21
N ALA A 56 -13.52 11.07 23.08
CA ALA A 56 -14.29 12.11 22.40
C ALA A 56 -15.58 11.57 21.75
N THR A 57 -15.72 10.26 21.62
CA THR A 57 -16.88 9.60 21.00
C THR A 57 -17.67 8.87 22.09
N SER A 58 -19.00 8.82 22.02
CA SER A 58 -19.87 8.08 22.96
C SER A 58 -19.63 6.56 23.02
N VAL A 59 -18.62 6.07 22.28
CA VAL A 59 -18.13 4.70 22.25
C VAL A 59 -17.60 4.28 23.63
N GLU A 60 -17.03 5.20 24.40
CA GLU A 60 -16.55 4.90 25.75
C GLU A 60 -17.67 4.41 26.68
N GLN A 61 -18.88 5.02 26.61
CA GLN A 61 -20.04 4.59 27.38
C GLN A 61 -20.58 3.21 26.95
N TRP A 62 -20.45 2.87 25.66
CA TRP A 62 -20.83 1.57 25.10
C TRP A 62 -19.84 0.46 25.49
N ILE A 63 -18.54 0.81 25.60
CA ILE A 63 -17.48 -0.10 26.06
C ILE A 63 -17.53 -0.30 27.58
N ALA A 64 -17.84 0.76 28.35
CA ALA A 64 -17.90 0.75 29.81
C ALA A 64 -19.09 -0.06 30.38
N THR A 65 -20.15 -0.27 29.60
CA THR A 65 -21.32 -1.06 30.01
C THR A 65 -21.16 -2.58 29.79
N GLY A 66 -20.03 -3.05 29.26
CA GLY A 66 -19.75 -4.47 29.03
C GLY A 66 -18.41 -4.96 29.58
N MET A 67 -18.15 -6.27 29.49
CA MET A 67 -16.91 -6.96 29.90
C MET A 67 -15.64 -6.50 29.14
N LEU A 68 -15.74 -5.45 28.31
CA LEU A 68 -14.70 -4.90 27.43
C LEU A 68 -13.81 -3.83 28.09
N ALA A 69 -14.17 -3.30 29.27
CA ALA A 69 -13.37 -2.25 29.92
C ALA A 69 -11.91 -2.69 30.21
N VAL A 70 -11.71 -3.96 30.59
CA VAL A 70 -10.38 -4.57 30.82
C VAL A 70 -9.70 -4.97 29.51
N MET A 71 -10.47 -5.19 28.43
CA MET A 71 -9.96 -5.53 27.09
C MET A 71 -9.60 -4.29 26.25
N SER A 72 -9.97 -3.09 26.71
CA SER A 72 -9.80 -1.82 26.00
C SER A 72 -8.36 -1.58 25.52
N HIS A 73 -7.37 -1.89 26.35
CA HIS A 73 -5.96 -1.72 26.00
C HIS A 73 -5.50 -2.65 24.87
N TYR A 74 -5.94 -3.91 24.90
CA TYR A 74 -5.67 -4.88 23.83
C TYR A 74 -6.42 -4.53 22.54
N LEU A 75 -7.64 -4.00 22.66
CA LEU A 75 -8.43 -3.57 21.52
C LEU A 75 -7.76 -2.40 20.77
N ILE A 76 -7.25 -1.41 21.49
CA ILE A 76 -6.55 -0.26 20.88
C ILE A 76 -5.28 -0.73 20.17
N THR A 77 -4.51 -1.63 20.81
CA THR A 77 -3.34 -2.25 20.19
C THR A 77 -3.70 -3.01 18.92
N PHE A 78 -4.79 -3.78 18.96
CA PHE A 78 -5.28 -4.53 17.80
C PHE A 78 -5.69 -3.61 16.64
N ILE A 79 -6.45 -2.54 16.93
CA ILE A 79 -6.84 -1.53 15.93
C ILE A 79 -5.61 -0.90 15.29
N LEU A 80 -4.62 -0.52 16.11
CA LEU A 80 -3.40 0.12 15.62
C LEU A 80 -2.58 -0.81 14.71
N VAL A 81 -2.45 -2.09 15.08
CA VAL A 81 -1.79 -3.10 14.23
C VAL A 81 -2.57 -3.33 12.94
N MET A 82 -3.90 -3.42 13.00
CA MET A 82 -4.74 -3.53 11.80
C MET A 82 -4.62 -2.30 10.89
N LEU A 83 -4.40 -1.10 11.44
CA LEU A 83 -4.20 0.13 10.66
C LEU A 83 -2.79 0.20 10.05
N LEU A 84 -1.77 -0.31 10.75
CA LEU A 84 -0.40 -0.37 10.26
C LEU A 84 -0.28 -1.24 8.99
N LEU A 85 -0.98 -2.37 8.93
CA LEU A 85 -0.97 -3.28 7.77
C LEU A 85 -1.29 -2.60 6.42
N PRO A 86 -2.44 -1.94 6.23
CA PRO A 86 -2.78 -1.27 4.98
C PRO A 86 -1.85 -0.09 4.70
N VAL A 87 -1.40 0.63 5.74
CA VAL A 87 -0.48 1.76 5.56
C VAL A 87 0.88 1.29 5.05
N ILE A 88 1.42 0.20 5.61
CA ILE A 88 2.64 -0.47 5.13
C ILE A 88 2.45 -0.92 3.67
N TYR A 89 1.31 -1.53 3.36
CA TYR A 89 1.01 -2.01 2.01
C TYR A 89 0.94 -0.87 0.98
N VAL A 90 0.19 0.19 1.27
CA VAL A 90 0.06 1.36 0.38
C VAL A 90 1.41 2.03 0.18
N THR A 91 2.20 2.21 1.23
CA THR A 91 3.53 2.81 1.10
C THR A 91 4.50 1.93 0.32
N ALA A 92 4.45 0.60 0.49
CA ALA A 92 5.21 -0.34 -0.33
C ALA A 92 4.81 -0.26 -1.82
N LEU A 93 3.51 -0.14 -2.12
CA LEU A 93 3.01 0.06 -3.47
C LEU A 93 3.51 1.37 -4.08
N VAL A 94 3.51 2.46 -3.31
CA VAL A 94 4.00 3.77 -3.77
C VAL A 94 5.51 3.70 -4.06
N ILE A 95 6.31 3.11 -3.17
CA ILE A 95 7.75 2.90 -3.42
C ILE A 95 7.93 2.05 -4.68
N THR A 96 7.17 0.97 -4.83
CA THR A 96 7.22 0.11 -6.01
C THR A 96 6.88 0.90 -7.29
N ALA A 97 5.81 1.69 -7.27
CA ALA A 97 5.39 2.50 -8.42
C ALA A 97 6.43 3.54 -8.81
N VAL A 98 7.08 4.18 -7.83
CA VAL A 98 8.09 5.23 -8.08
C VAL A 98 9.42 4.64 -8.56
N PHE A 99 9.86 3.50 -8.01
CA PHE A 99 11.20 2.96 -8.27
C PHE A 99 11.23 1.74 -9.19
N VAL A 100 10.29 0.80 -9.06
CA VAL A 100 10.30 -0.45 -9.84
C VAL A 100 9.79 -0.22 -11.26
N MET A 101 8.72 0.57 -11.44
CA MET A 101 8.19 0.89 -12.78
C MET A 101 9.24 1.48 -13.73
N PRO A 102 10.03 2.53 -13.38
CA PRO A 102 11.03 3.06 -14.29
C PRO A 102 12.15 2.05 -14.59
N VAL A 103 12.56 1.24 -13.60
CA VAL A 103 13.57 0.19 -13.81
C VAL A 103 13.05 -0.89 -14.76
N MET A 104 11.81 -1.32 -14.58
CA MET A 104 11.16 -2.32 -15.42
C MET A 104 11.00 -1.81 -16.85
N VAL A 105 10.52 -0.57 -17.02
CA VAL A 105 10.40 0.08 -18.34
C VAL A 105 11.77 0.19 -19.02
N ASN A 106 12.82 0.58 -18.28
CA ASN A 106 14.18 0.63 -18.81
C ASN A 106 14.70 -0.74 -19.24
N HIS A 107 14.44 -1.79 -18.44
CA HIS A 107 14.87 -3.14 -18.76
C HIS A 107 14.16 -3.70 -20.00
N VAL A 108 12.84 -3.49 -20.11
CA VAL A 108 12.05 -3.91 -21.27
C VAL A 108 12.47 -3.15 -22.52
N ALA A 109 12.67 -1.84 -22.43
CA ALA A 109 13.14 -1.02 -23.54
C ALA A 109 14.49 -1.50 -24.09
N GLN A 110 15.45 -1.83 -23.21
CA GLN A 110 16.77 -2.32 -23.65
C GLN A 110 16.73 -3.74 -24.20
N LYS A 111 15.92 -4.64 -23.62
CA LYS A 111 15.94 -6.06 -23.96
C LYS A 111 15.06 -6.42 -25.15
N TYR A 112 13.89 -5.80 -25.28
CA TYR A 112 12.89 -6.17 -26.28
C TYR A 112 12.70 -5.11 -27.37
N TYR A 113 13.15 -3.87 -27.15
CA TYR A 113 12.98 -2.76 -28.10
C TYR A 113 14.26 -1.93 -28.29
N PRO A 114 15.42 -2.56 -28.60
CA PRO A 114 16.71 -1.87 -28.69
C PRO A 114 16.78 -0.80 -29.79
N GLU A 115 15.93 -0.88 -30.81
CA GLU A 115 15.88 0.07 -31.93
C GLU A 115 15.02 1.31 -31.65
N LEU A 116 14.28 1.36 -30.54
CA LEU A 116 13.49 2.53 -30.17
C LEU A 116 14.35 3.62 -29.53
N GLU A 117 14.40 4.78 -30.17
CA GLU A 117 15.08 5.97 -29.67
C GLU A 117 14.43 6.45 -28.36
N ARG A 118 15.22 6.55 -27.28
CA ARG A 118 14.76 7.02 -25.98
C ARG A 118 14.41 8.51 -26.08
N LYS A 119 13.15 8.84 -26.40
CA LYS A 119 12.64 10.20 -26.21
C LYS A 119 12.63 10.47 -24.70
N GLN A 120 13.65 11.18 -24.21
CA GLN A 120 13.82 11.59 -22.81
C GLN A 120 12.76 12.63 -22.35
N GLY A 121 11.53 12.55 -22.88
CA GLY A 121 10.47 13.53 -22.69
C GLY A 121 9.81 13.49 -21.32
N GLY A 122 10.09 12.48 -20.50
CA GLY A 122 9.62 12.40 -19.12
C GLY A 122 10.62 13.02 -18.16
N SER A 123 10.48 14.31 -17.83
CA SER A 123 11.25 14.91 -16.74
C SER A 123 10.71 14.42 -15.38
N THR A 124 11.56 14.38 -14.35
CA THR A 124 11.14 14.05 -12.98
C THR A 124 10.03 15.00 -12.50
N ALA A 125 10.10 16.28 -12.87
CA ALA A 125 9.06 17.28 -12.60
C ALA A 125 7.75 16.96 -13.33
N GLY A 126 7.82 16.51 -14.59
CA GLY A 126 6.66 16.06 -15.36
C GLY A 126 6.01 14.81 -14.78
N SER A 127 6.81 13.86 -14.26
CA SER A 127 6.29 12.69 -13.55
C SER A 127 5.60 13.06 -12.25
N VAL A 128 6.17 13.97 -11.45
CA VAL A 128 5.53 14.46 -10.22
C VAL A 128 4.19 15.14 -10.53
N TRP A 129 4.16 16.03 -11.53
CA TRP A 129 2.93 16.69 -11.96
C TRP A 129 1.89 15.69 -12.46
N ASN A 130 2.31 14.71 -13.26
CA ASN A 130 1.44 13.64 -13.74
C ASN A 130 0.89 12.78 -12.60
N SER A 131 1.70 12.44 -11.60
CA SER A 131 1.25 11.71 -10.41
C SER A 131 0.24 12.50 -9.60
N VAL A 132 0.46 13.81 -9.39
CA VAL A 132 -0.51 14.69 -8.71
C VAL A 132 -1.83 14.77 -9.47
N LEU A 133 -1.77 14.90 -10.79
CA LEU A 133 -2.96 14.90 -11.67
C LEU A 133 -3.70 13.57 -11.60
N ALA A 134 -2.98 12.44 -11.70
CA ALA A 134 -3.55 11.10 -11.63
C ALA A 134 -4.23 10.85 -10.28
N ILE A 135 -3.60 11.24 -9.16
CA ILE A 135 -4.18 11.14 -7.82
C ILE A 135 -5.44 12.01 -7.72
N SER A 136 -5.40 13.25 -8.23
CA SER A 136 -6.54 14.15 -8.20
C SER A 136 -7.73 13.59 -8.99
N ILE A 137 -7.47 13.06 -10.19
CA ILE A 137 -8.49 12.40 -11.03
C ILE A 137 -9.05 11.17 -10.33
N TYR A 138 -8.20 10.35 -9.70
CA TYR A 138 -8.63 9.19 -8.94
C TYR A 138 -9.55 9.59 -7.78
N CYS A 139 -9.15 10.56 -6.96
CA CYS A 139 -9.96 11.06 -5.84
C CYS A 139 -11.31 11.59 -6.32
N ALA A 140 -11.33 12.38 -7.39
CA ALA A 140 -12.56 12.89 -7.99
C ALA A 140 -13.46 11.74 -8.49
N GLY A 141 -12.90 10.79 -9.23
CA GLY A 141 -13.62 9.60 -9.69
C GLY A 141 -14.16 8.77 -8.53
N TRP A 142 -13.39 8.61 -7.46
CA TRP A 142 -13.80 7.85 -6.28
C TRP A 142 -14.96 8.52 -5.54
N ILE A 143 -14.92 9.84 -5.38
CA ILE A 143 -16.04 10.63 -4.82
C ILE A 143 -17.28 10.53 -5.69
N LEU A 144 -17.14 10.44 -7.02
CA LEU A 144 -18.26 10.24 -7.94
C LEU A 144 -18.81 8.82 -7.90
N VAL A 145 -17.95 7.81 -7.70
CA VAL A 145 -18.34 6.39 -7.63
C VAL A 145 -18.98 6.03 -6.29
N LEU A 146 -18.57 6.65 -5.17
CA LEU A 146 -19.17 6.42 -3.86
C LEU A 146 -20.70 6.56 -3.80
N PRO A 147 -21.33 7.65 -4.30
CA PRO A 147 -22.78 7.76 -4.34
C PRO A 147 -23.39 6.76 -5.31
N LEU A 148 -22.75 6.49 -6.45
CA LEU A 148 -23.17 5.46 -7.42
C LEU A 148 -23.23 4.06 -6.79
N TRP A 149 -22.32 3.75 -5.86
CA TRP A 149 -22.32 2.50 -5.12
C TRP A 149 -23.50 2.42 -4.13
N LEU A 150 -23.86 3.54 -3.50
CA LEU A 150 -25.03 3.63 -2.60
C LEU A 150 -26.37 3.44 -3.34
N PHE A 151 -26.42 3.80 -4.63
CA PHE A 151 -27.59 3.61 -5.50
C PHE A 151 -27.51 2.33 -6.36
N SER A 152 -26.46 1.51 -6.22
CA SER A 152 -26.36 0.23 -6.91
C SER A 152 -27.46 -0.68 -6.36
N PRO A 153 -28.45 -1.09 -7.17
CA PRO A 153 -29.45 -2.04 -6.73
C PRO A 153 -28.74 -3.39 -6.60
N PHE A 154 -28.60 -3.88 -5.37
CA PHE A 154 -28.52 -5.32 -5.14
C PHE A 154 -29.90 -5.93 -5.42
#